data_AF-A0A2K3K928-F1
#
_entry.id   AF-A0A2K3K928-F1
#
_cell.length_a   1.000
_cell.length_b   1.000
_cell.length_c   1.000
_cell.angle_alpha   90.00
_cell.angle_beta   90.00
_cell.angle_gamma   90.00
#
_symmetry.space_group_name_H-M   'P 1'
#
loop_
_entity.id
_entity.type
_entity.pdbx_description
1 polymer ?
#
loop_
_entity_poly.entity_id
_entity_poly.type
_entity_poly.pdbx_seq_one_letter_code
_entity_poly.pdbx_strand_id
1 'polypeptide(L)' 'MCRSEDSATIGRVTSLFWCIWHNQNDKVWNHNIQSPSQVRRMAFVVWNEWFTVHQLQRHNLVP' A
#
# COMPACT_ATOMS: atom_id res chain seq x y z
N MET A 1 2.67 15.23 19.12
CA MET A 1 2.29 15.06 17.70
C MET A 1 3.36 14.22 17.00
N CYS A 2 3.25 12.89 17.00
CA CYS A 2 4.14 12.00 16.20
C CYS A 2 3.36 10.85 15.52
N ARG A 3 2.03 10.84 15.63
CA ARG A 3 1.19 9.71 15.18
C ARG A 3 1.04 9.61 13.67
N SER A 4 1.07 10.74 12.94
CA SER A 4 0.83 10.77 11.50
C SER A 4 1.98 10.19 10.70
N GLU A 5 3.21 10.53 11.06
CA GLU A 5 4.43 10.05 10.40
C GLU A 5 4.64 8.55 10.62
N ASP A 6 4.33 8.10 11.84
CA ASP A 6 4.31 6.69 12.22
C ASP A 6 3.25 5.90 11.42
N SER A 7 2.01 6.43 11.34
CA SER A 7 0.95 5.79 10.55
C SER A 7 1.22 5.78 9.04
N ALA A 8 1.92 6.79 8.51
CA ALA A 8 2.34 6.80 7.10
C ALA A 8 3.44 5.76 6.83
N THR A 9 4.34 5.56 7.78
CA THR A 9 5.43 4.57 7.69
C THR A 9 4.89 3.15 7.82
N ILE A 10 4.05 2.90 8.83
CA ILE A 10 3.36 1.62 9.02
C ILE A 10 2.58 1.27 7.76
N GLY A 11 1.82 2.21 7.23
CA GLY A 11 0.99 2.01 6.06
C GLY A 11 1.78 1.60 4.80
N ARG A 12 2.92 2.25 4.53
CA ARG A 12 3.85 1.85 3.46
C ARG A 12 4.38 0.43 3.64
N VAL A 13 4.76 0.08 4.88
CA VAL A 13 5.27 -1.26 5.21
C VAL A 13 4.19 -2.32 5.04
N THR A 14 2.96 -2.07 5.51
CA THR A 14 1.83 -2.99 5.33
C THR A 14 1.46 -3.18 3.86
N SER A 15 1.42 -2.13 3.05
CA SER A 15 1.13 -2.26 1.61
C SER A 15 2.21 -3.08 0.89
N LEU A 16 3.48 -2.89 1.25
CA LEU A 16 4.57 -3.68 0.70
C LEU A 16 4.45 -5.16 1.09
N PHE A 17 4.20 -5.44 2.37
CA PHE A 17 4.00 -6.80 2.88
C PHE A 17 2.83 -7.50 2.19
N TRP A 18 1.71 -6.79 2.03
CA TRP A 18 0.53 -7.28 1.33
C TRP A 18 0.84 -7.62 -0.13
N CYS A 19 1.52 -6.74 -0.87
CA CYS A 19 1.88 -7.01 -2.26
C CYS A 19 2.88 -8.16 -2.42
N ILE A 20 3.83 -8.33 -1.48
CA ILE A 20 4.76 -9.47 -1.49
C ILE A 20 3.99 -10.77 -1.26
N TRP A 21 3.10 -10.79 -0.26
CA TRP A 21 2.23 -11.93 0.02
C TRP A 21 1.37 -12.29 -1.20
N HIS A 22 0.72 -11.28 -1.80
CA HIS A 22 -0.09 -11.46 -3.00
C HIS A 22 0.71 -12.05 -4.17
N ASN A 23 1.93 -11.56 -4.42
CA ASN A 23 2.79 -12.08 -5.47
C ASN A 23 3.20 -13.54 -5.24
N GLN A 24 3.44 -13.93 -3.97
CA GLN A 24 3.69 -15.34 -3.64
C GLN A 24 2.45 -16.21 -3.89
N ASN A 25 1.27 -15.69 -3.57
CA ASN A 25 0.02 -16.40 -3.83
C ASN A 25 -0.25 -16.55 -5.33
N ASP A 26 -0.03 -15.50 -6.13
CA ASP A 26 -0.15 -15.56 -7.59
C ASP A 26 0.84 -16.55 -8.21
N LYS A 27 2.05 -16.66 -7.66
CA LYS A 27 3.03 -17.67 -8.07
C LYS A 27 2.53 -19.10 -7.83
N VAL A 28 1.86 -19.34 -6.69
CA VAL A 28 1.34 -20.67 -6.33
C VAL A 28 0.10 -21.03 -7.15
N TRP A 29 -0.80 -20.08 -7.39
CA TRP A 29 -2.11 -20.34 -7.99
C TRP A 29 -2.16 -20.11 -9.51
N ASN A 30 -1.42 -19.14 -10.05
CA ASN A 30 -1.50 -18.73 -11.46
C ASN A 30 -0.20 -18.98 -12.25
N HIS A 31 0.86 -19.49 -11.62
CA HIS A 31 2.22 -19.56 -12.19
C HIS A 31 2.76 -18.22 -12.71
N ASN A 32 2.10 -17.10 -12.38
CA ASN A 32 2.46 -15.79 -12.87
C ASN A 32 3.38 -15.12 -11.86
N ILE A 33 4.67 -15.09 -12.17
CA ILE A 33 5.67 -14.46 -11.30
C ILE A 33 5.73 -12.98 -11.70
N GLN A 34 5.15 -12.10 -10.88
CA GLN A 34 5.43 -10.68 -11.05
C GLN A 34 6.85 -10.38 -10.61
N SER A 35 7.52 -9.56 -11.40
CA SER A 35 8.85 -9.07 -11.05
C SER A 35 8.79 -8.25 -9.76
N PRO A 36 9.82 -8.29 -8.91
CA PRO A 36 9.86 -7.48 -7.68
C PRO A 36 9.64 -5.97 -7.93
N SER A 37 10.02 -5.50 -9.11
CA SER A 37 9.81 -4.12 -9.59
C SER A 37 8.32 -3.80 -9.75
N GLN A 38 7.55 -4.73 -10.33
CA GLN A 38 6.09 -4.58 -10.49
C GLN A 38 5.39 -4.61 -9.15
N VAL A 39 5.76 -5.53 -8.27
CA VAL A 39 5.20 -5.63 -6.90
C VAL A 39 5.42 -4.34 -6.12
N ARG A 40 6.63 -3.77 -6.18
CA ARG A 40 6.95 -2.49 -5.53
C ARG A 40 6.13 -1.33 -6.12
N ARG A 41 5.96 -1.30 -7.43
CA ARG A 41 5.15 -0.27 -8.11
C ARG A 41 3.68 -0.37 -7.69
N MET A 42 3.15 -1.59 -7.60
CA MET A 42 1.78 -1.84 -7.17
C MET A 42 1.57 -1.43 -5.71
N ALA A 43 2.49 -1.79 -4.81
CA ALA A 43 2.48 -1.34 -3.41
C ALA A 43 2.51 0.19 -3.29
N PHE A 44 3.31 0.86 -4.12
CA PHE A 44 3.40 2.32 -4.14
C PHE A 44 2.12 2.97 -4.64
N VAL A 45 1.48 2.44 -5.69
CA VAL A 45 0.20 2.94 -6.21
C VAL A 45 -0.90 2.77 -5.17
N VAL A 46 -1.07 1.56 -4.63
CA VAL A 46 -2.08 1.25 -3.60
C VAL A 46 -1.91 2.14 -2.37
N TRP A 47 -0.65 2.36 -1.94
CA TRP A 47 -0.37 3.27 -0.84
C TRP A 47 -0.74 4.73 -1.15
N ASN A 48 -0.40 5.24 -2.35
CA ASN A 48 -0.72 6.62 -2.71
C ASN A 48 -2.23 6.86 -2.82
N GLU A 49 -2.98 5.90 -3.37
CA GLU A 49 -4.45 5.98 -3.41
C GLU A 49 -5.03 6.02 -2.00
N TRP A 50 -4.61 5.10 -1.14
CA TRP A 50 -5.07 5.07 0.25
C TRP A 50 -4.71 6.34 1.02
N PHE A 51 -3.47 6.85 0.86
CA PHE A 51 -3.03 8.08 1.49
C PHE A 51 -3.83 9.29 0.99
N THR A 52 -4.09 9.37 -0.31
CA THR A 52 -4.90 10.44 -0.91
C THR A 52 -6.33 10.41 -0.40
N VAL A 53 -6.95 9.22 -0.32
CA VAL A 53 -8.29 9.06 0.26
C VAL A 53 -8.31 9.47 1.73
N HIS A 54 -7.32 9.06 2.53
CA HIS A 54 -7.22 9.45 3.94
C HIS A 54 -6.99 10.96 4.14
N GLN A 55 -6.20 11.58 3.27
CA GLN A 55 -5.99 13.04 3.26
C GLN A 55 -7.29 13.78 2.91
N LEU A 56 -7.99 13.34 1.86
CA LEU A 56 -9.29 13.87 1.44
C LEU A 56 -10.35 13.72 2.54
N GLN A 57 -10.39 12.57 3.22
CA GLN A 57 -11.33 12.32 4.31
C GLN A 57 -11.04 13.22 5.52
N ARG A 58 -9.77 13.51 5.82
CA ARG A 58 -9.42 14.48 6.88
C ARG A 58 -9.75 15.93 6.50
N HIS A 59 -9.64 16.29 5.21
CA HIS A 59 -10.00 17.63 4.72
C HIS A 59 -11.52 17.84 4.61
N ASN A 60 -12.30 16.80 4.29
CA ASN A 60 -13.76 16.86 4.21
C ASN A 60 -14.49 16.72 5.58
N LEU A 61 -13.73 16.61 6.68
CA LEU A 61 -14.26 16.61 8.05
C LEU A 61 -14.19 18.00 8.71
N VAL A 62 -14.30 19.07 7.93
CA VAL A 62 -14.52 20.45 8.43
C VAL A 62 -15.95 20.86 8.04
N PRO A 63 -16.92 20.82 8.97
CA PRO A 63 -18.14 21.62 8.90
C PRO A 63 -17.85 23.11 9.07
#